data_AF-A0ABD3PIY2-F1
#
_entry.id   AF-A0ABD3PIY2-F1
#
_cell.length_a   1.000
_cell.length_b   1.000
_cell.length_c   1.000
_cell.angle_alpha   90.00
_cell.angle_beta   90.00
_cell.angle_gamma   90.00
#
_symmetry.space_group_name_H-M   'P 1'
#
loop_
_entity.id
_entity.type
_entity.pdbx_description
1 polymer ?
#
loop_
_entity_poly.entity_id
_entity_poly.type
_entity_poly.pdbx_seq_one_letter_code
_entity_poly.pdbx_strand_id
1 'polypeptide(L)'
;MVHSMIETVRGNMEGFTLEEVNRARTARMTVAMMGHPSEDTVRRMVSANTILNCDINSSDLANARAIFGPDRAAIRGKTVRRQPDKVRREFVSIIS
;
A
#
# COMPACT_ATOMS: atom_id res chain seq x y z
N MET A 1 12.09 22.60 3.32
CA MET A 1 12.95 21.53 2.79
C MET A 1 12.57 20.25 3.53
N VAL A 2 11.81 19.35 2.91
CA VAL A 2 11.46 18.05 3.53
C VAL A 2 12.58 17.07 3.20
N HIS A 3 13.42 16.73 4.18
CA HIS A 3 14.35 15.62 4.05
C HIS A 3 13.56 14.32 4.15
N SER A 4 13.27 13.69 3.02
CA SER A 4 12.65 12.36 3.01
C SER A 4 13.75 11.30 3.16
N MET A 5 13.84 10.67 4.32
CA MET A 5 14.67 9.47 4.50
C MET A 5 14.07 8.37 3.62
N ILE A 6 14.88 7.78 2.72
CA ILE A 6 14.41 6.70 1.85
C ILE A 6 14.38 5.42 2.67
N GLU A 7 13.19 5.03 3.11
CA GLU A 7 12.95 3.72 3.71
C GLU A 7 13.12 2.64 2.63
N THR A 8 14.10 1.76 2.82
CA THR A 8 14.34 0.65 1.91
C THR A 8 13.67 -0.60 2.47
N VAL A 9 13.11 -1.43 1.58
CA VAL A 9 12.52 -2.73 1.98
C VAL A 9 13.53 -3.55 2.80
N ARG A 10 14.82 -3.50 2.44
CA ARG A 10 15.88 -4.20 3.16
C ARG A 10 16.04 -3.69 4.59
N GLY A 11 16.03 -2.37 4.82
CA GLY A 11 16.08 -1.81 6.17
C GLY A 11 14.82 -2.13 6.98
N ASN A 12 13.65 -2.10 6.34
CA ASN A 12 12.39 -2.41 7.02
C ASN A 12 12.29 -3.88 7.43
N MET A 13 13.02 -4.79 6.76
CA MET A 13 13.08 -6.22 7.13
C MET A 13 13.89 -6.49 8.40
N GLU A 14 14.81 -5.60 8.80
CA GLU A 14 15.71 -5.83 9.95
C GLU A 14 14.97 -5.92 11.29
N GLY A 15 13.74 -5.41 11.36
CA GLY A 15 12.86 -5.49 12.54
C GLY A 15 11.96 -6.72 12.59
N PHE A 16 12.02 -7.63 11.62
CA PHE A 16 11.13 -8.80 11.52
C PHE A 16 11.93 -10.10 11.50
N THR A 17 11.34 -11.16 12.03
CA THR A 17 11.91 -12.51 11.91
C THR A 17 11.79 -13.03 10.49
N LEU A 18 12.66 -13.98 10.12
CA LEU A 18 12.65 -14.59 8.79
C LEU A 18 11.30 -15.26 8.47
N GLU A 19 10.66 -15.84 9.48
CA GLU A 19 9.32 -16.44 9.34
C GLU A 19 8.25 -15.38 9.07
N GLU A 20 8.25 -14.26 9.80
CA GLU A 20 7.32 -13.16 9.57
C GLU A 20 7.48 -12.55 8.17
N VAL A 21 8.73 -12.41 7.69
CA VAL A 21 9.00 -11.94 6.33
C VAL A 21 8.43 -12.91 5.28
N ASN A 22 8.56 -14.23 5.51
CA ASN A 22 8.01 -15.24 4.62
C ASN A 22 6.47 -15.23 4.63
N ARG A 23 5.85 -15.15 5.81
CA ARG A 23 4.39 -15.04 5.95
C ARG A 23 3.85 -13.76 5.30
N ALA A 24 4.53 -12.64 5.49
CA ALA A 24 4.22 -11.38 4.82
C ALA A 24 4.31 -11.47 3.29
N ARG A 25 5.28 -12.23 2.76
CA ARG A 25 5.39 -12.51 1.32
C ARG A 25 4.22 -13.34 0.82
N THR A 26 3.86 -14.40 1.53
CA THR A 26 2.69 -15.25 1.23
C THR A 26 1.40 -14.44 1.27
N ALA A 27 1.23 -13.57 2.28
CA ALA A 27 0.12 -12.63 2.37
C ALA A 27 0.00 -11.75 1.13
N ARG A 28 1.12 -11.23 0.62
CA ARG A 28 1.11 -10.43 -0.60
C ARG A 28 0.76 -11.23 -1.85
N MET A 29 1.27 -12.45 -1.95
CA MET A 29 1.03 -13.31 -3.09
C MET A 29 -0.44 -13.72 -3.21
N THR A 30 -1.08 -14.01 -2.08
CA THR A 30 -2.52 -14.36 -2.06
C THR A 30 -3.40 -13.18 -2.43
N VAL A 31 -3.10 -11.97 -1.94
CA VAL A 31 -3.78 -10.74 -2.38
C VAL A 31 -3.59 -10.51 -3.89
N ALA A 32 -2.40 -10.75 -4.42
CA ALA A 32 -2.15 -10.66 -5.86
C ALA A 32 -2.98 -11.70 -6.65
N MET A 33 -3.05 -12.94 -6.18
CA MET A 33 -3.89 -13.99 -6.77
C MET A 33 -5.39 -13.64 -6.75
N MET A 34 -5.85 -12.90 -5.75
CA MET A 34 -7.22 -12.39 -5.66
C MET A 34 -7.50 -11.17 -6.56
N GLY A 35 -6.52 -10.70 -7.35
CA GLY A 35 -6.69 -9.57 -8.25
C GLY A 35 -6.58 -8.21 -7.56
N HIS A 36 -5.71 -8.08 -6.57
CA HIS A 36 -5.45 -6.83 -5.85
C HIS A 36 -6.71 -6.21 -5.20
N PRO A 37 -7.50 -6.97 -4.41
CA PRO A 37 -8.57 -6.40 -3.58
C PRO A 37 -8.00 -5.35 -2.61
N SER A 38 -8.86 -4.47 -2.11
CA SER A 38 -8.45 -3.44 -1.14
C SER A 38 -8.10 -4.09 0.19
N GLU A 39 -7.14 -3.53 0.95
CA GLU A 39 -6.70 -4.13 2.23
C GLU A 39 -7.85 -4.35 3.22
N ASP A 40 -8.85 -3.47 3.26
CA ASP A 40 -10.04 -3.66 4.09
C ASP A 40 -10.86 -4.89 3.66
N THR A 41 -10.99 -5.11 2.35
CA THR A 41 -11.65 -6.29 1.79
C THR A 41 -10.89 -7.55 2.17
N VAL A 42 -9.56 -7.55 2.03
CA VAL A 42 -8.73 -8.69 2.40
C VAL A 42 -8.84 -8.98 3.90
N ARG A 43 -8.80 -7.94 4.75
CA ARG A 43 -8.97 -8.10 6.20
C ARG A 43 -10.31 -8.76 6.53
N ARG A 44 -11.40 -8.34 5.88
CA ARG A 44 -12.72 -8.97 6.05
C ARG A 44 -12.72 -10.42 5.59
N MET A 45 -12.07 -10.74 4.46
CA MET A 45 -11.99 -12.10 3.93
C MET A 45 -11.21 -13.04 4.85
N VAL A 46 -10.11 -12.54 5.44
CA VAL A 46 -9.32 -13.27 6.44
C VAL A 46 -10.14 -13.50 7.71
N SER A 47 -10.81 -12.47 8.24
CA SER A 47 -11.67 -12.62 9.41
C SER A 47 -12.88 -13.53 9.19
N ALA A 48 -13.41 -13.59 7.96
CA ALA A 48 -14.50 -14.48 7.58
C ALA A 48 -14.04 -15.89 7.18
N ASN A 49 -12.74 -16.21 7.32
CA ASN A 49 -12.13 -17.49 6.96
C ASN A 49 -12.50 -17.98 5.54
N THR A 50 -12.77 -17.04 4.62
CA THR A 50 -13.32 -17.34 3.28
C THR A 50 -12.21 -17.70 2.30
N ILE A 51 -10.96 -17.40 2.64
CA ILE A 51 -9.79 -17.76 1.84
C ILE A 51 -9.38 -19.19 2.24
N LEU A 52 -10.03 -20.17 1.63
CA LEU A 52 -9.71 -21.58 1.82
C LEU A 52 -8.25 -21.85 1.41
N ASN A 53 -7.48 -22.48 2.30
CA ASN A 53 -6.08 -22.91 2.14
C ASN A 53 -4.99 -21.84 2.29
N CYS A 54 -5.25 -20.75 2.99
CA CYS A 54 -4.23 -19.77 3.30
C CYS A 54 -4.23 -19.42 4.78
N ASP A 55 -3.28 -19.97 5.53
CA ASP A 55 -3.03 -19.67 6.94
C ASP A 55 -2.39 -18.28 7.10
N ILE A 56 -3.08 -17.24 6.63
CA ILE A 56 -2.62 -15.86 6.69
C ILE A 56 -3.48 -15.09 7.68
N ASN A 57 -2.84 -14.47 8.65
CA ASN A 57 -3.50 -13.65 9.64
C ASN A 57 -3.53 -12.18 9.24
N SER A 58 -4.38 -11.40 9.91
CA SER A 58 -4.42 -9.94 9.78
C SER A 58 -3.07 -9.28 10.13
N SER A 59 -2.32 -9.87 11.06
CA SER A 59 -0.97 -9.43 11.43
C SER A 59 0.03 -9.60 10.27
N ASP A 60 -0.07 -10.68 9.49
CA ASP A 60 0.82 -10.90 8.35
C ASP A 60 0.59 -9.86 7.24
N LEU A 61 -0.67 -9.42 7.07
CA LEU A 61 -1.03 -8.30 6.19
C LEU A 61 -0.45 -6.97 6.67
N ALA A 62 -0.51 -6.71 7.99
CA ALA A 62 0.09 -5.51 8.58
C ALA A 62 1.61 -5.51 8.41
N ASN A 63 2.27 -6.65 8.65
CA ASN A 63 3.70 -6.84 8.43
C ASN A 63 4.06 -6.66 6.95
N ALA A 64 3.27 -7.22 6.02
CA ALA A 64 3.48 -7.03 4.59
C ALA A 64 3.40 -5.55 4.18
N ARG A 65 2.47 -4.79 4.77
CA ARG A 65 2.37 -3.34 4.55
C ARG A 65 3.58 -2.60 5.12
N ALA A 66 4.05 -2.94 6.32
CA ALA A 66 5.19 -2.29 6.95
C ALA A 66 6.50 -2.56 6.18
N ILE A 67 6.71 -3.80 5.76
CA ILE A 67 7.94 -4.22 5.07
C ILE A 67 7.97 -3.70 3.64
N PHE A 68 6.88 -3.88 2.90
CA PHE A 68 6.89 -3.66 1.45
C PHE A 68 6.11 -2.43 0.99
N GLY A 69 5.42 -1.75 1.90
CA GLY A 69 4.57 -0.62 1.59
C GLY A 69 3.26 -0.98 0.90
N PRO A 70 2.47 0.04 0.54
CA PRO A 70 1.17 -0.14 -0.09
C PRO A 70 1.28 -0.81 -1.47
N ASP A 71 0.22 -1.52 -1.85
CA ASP A 71 0.15 -2.22 -3.13
C ASP A 71 0.09 -1.24 -4.30
N ARG A 72 1.19 -1.15 -5.05
CA ARG A 72 1.33 -0.25 -6.21
C ARG A 72 0.43 -0.65 -7.36
N ALA A 73 0.14 -1.94 -7.56
CA ALA A 73 -0.74 -2.40 -8.63
C ALA A 73 -2.18 -1.99 -8.32
N ALA A 74 -2.62 -2.20 -7.08
CA ALA A 74 -3.93 -1.73 -6.61
C ALA A 74 -4.07 -0.20 -6.75
N ILE A 75 -3.05 0.57 -6.35
CA ILE A 75 -3.05 2.03 -6.47
C ILE A 75 -3.21 2.43 -7.94
N ARG A 76 -2.41 1.87 -8.85
CA ARG A 76 -2.47 2.22 -10.27
C ARG A 76 -3.81 1.86 -10.91
N GLY A 77 -4.40 0.73 -10.52
CA GLY A 77 -5.68 0.27 -11.06
C GLY A 77 -6.90 1.03 -10.51
N LYS A 78 -6.86 1.47 -9.25
CA LYS A 78 -8.00 2.10 -8.56
C LYS A 78 -7.93 3.62 -8.50
N THR A 79 -6.74 4.20 -8.62
CA THR A 79 -6.58 5.66 -8.55
C THR A 79 -6.93 6.30 -9.88
N VAL A 80 -7.92 7.19 -9.87
CA VAL A 80 -8.29 8.02 -11.02
C VAL A 80 -7.59 9.38 -10.92
N ARG A 81 -7.30 10.00 -12.06
CA ARG A 81 -6.77 11.38 -12.12
C ARG A 81 -7.70 12.34 -11.38
N ARG A 82 -7.16 13.05 -10.37
CA ARG A 82 -7.85 14.17 -9.72
C ARG A 82 -7.62 15.45 -10.52
N GLN A 83 -8.65 16.31 -10.64
CA GLN A 83 -8.48 17.62 -11.25
C GLN A 83 -7.55 18.49 -10.38
N PRO A 84 -6.58 19.19 -10.99
CA PRO A 84 -5.72 20.13 -10.27
C PRO A 84 -6.54 21.34 -9.80
N ASP A 85 -6.11 21.94 -8.69
CA ASP A 85 -6.69 23.20 -8.21
C ASP A 85 -6.56 24.29 -9.27
N LYS A 86 -7.63 25.08 -9.46
CA LYS A 86 -7.61 26.20 -10.40
C LYS A 86 -6.63 27.26 -9.88
N VAL A 87 -5.58 27.51 -10.65
CA VAL A 87 -4.65 28.63 -10.40
C VAL A 87 -5.44 29.94 -10.53
N ARG A 88 -5.54 30.70 -9.43
CA ARG A 88 -6.04 32.08 -9.45
C ARG A 88 -4.97 32.95 -10.11
N ARG A 89 -5.31 33.58 -11.24
CA ARG A 89 -4.42 34.52 -11.92
C ARG A 89 -4.65 35.90 -11.31
N GLU A 90 -3.61 36.47 -10.70
CA GLU A 90 -3.61 37.89 -10.37
C GLU A 90 -3.25 38.67 -11.63
N PHE A 91 -4.13 39.56 -12.06
CA PHE A 91 -3.89 40.47 -13.18
C PHE A 91 -3.20 41.72 -12.62
N VAL A 92 -1.92 41.90 -12.93
CA VAL A 92 -1.21 43.15 -12.65
C VAL A 92 -1.46 44.09 -13.82
N SER A 93 -2.24 45.14 -13.59
CA SER A 93 -2.40 46.23 -14.54
C SER A 93 -1.10 47.05 -14.56
N ILE A 94 -0.40 47.03 -15.68
CA ILE A 94 0.69 47.97 -15.94
C ILE A 94 0.03 49.26 -16.41
N ILE A 95 0.03 50.28 -15.56
CA ILE A 95 -0.46 51.62 -15.90
C ILE A 95 0.69 52.35 -16.61
N SER A 96 0.44 52.88 -17.82
CA SER A 96 1.38 53.76 -18.56
C SER A 96 1.38 55.18 -18.00
#